data_AF-A0AAV7ZUY5-F1
#
_entry.id   AF-A0AAV7ZUY5-F1
#
_cell.length_a   1.000
_cell.length_b   1.000
_cell.length_c   1.000
_cell.angle_alpha   90.00
_cell.angle_beta   90.00
_cell.angle_gamma   90.00
#
_symmetry.space_group_name_H-M   'P 1'
#
loop_
_entity.id
_entity.type
_entity.pdbx_description
1 polymer ?
#
loop_
_entity_poly.entity_id
_entity_poly.type
_entity_poly.pdbx_seq_one_letter_code
_entity_poly.pdbx_strand_id
1 'polypeptide(L)'
;MFGILNLIYELLRRSTVLYILFACFVFNLKFFFTLTTIPILTFTFIFEAYCSCYDLIKGAFCAVAFDALDQFKILCEPINKKYFKKTDRKNNLQKTKQLQKEEQEETETENKEKKNKVRHTSQKKTLKKKKQKQKQKQKHTNFPLFGKVEQIVKTVFSYLPYLHNRSRIRTIEDLVIKKDYPLEHYTVETEDGHYLKLFRIPSSPKYENGTTTKKPVAFFMHGLLTCGTVFVVRKALALQLADQGYDVWLGNGRGGHYSQKHRKYDNQDDRFWSHTFDDTVHYDFPAMVDFVLNKTGQEKLNYFGFSQGSSQGFAAFSKFPGMNKKCNLFVALAPTAIVNKINTIPFKIVGIFPARFQRLIFGNKSFFEGIEAFFRKTLTPKLFALAIRAAIWFLFGFNTKNLEHKGFDKVCQTLYSPQSVNLPIQWFQQVKNEGFKYFDYENKKKNFNAYGQETPPEYDLSKITCPTVLVSGKADPIPDMKALFDYGLSSETVVRDIRIEGYEHMDILFGIGAQQMVYDPVIKLLNEYNFIDDN
;
A
#
# COMPACT_ATOMS: atom_id res chain seq x y z
N MET A 1 23.29 -3.55 -22.77
CA MET A 1 23.25 -4.22 -21.45
C MET A 1 24.04 -3.46 -20.38
N PHE A 2 25.38 -3.29 -20.51
CA PHE A 2 26.22 -2.59 -19.52
C PHE A 2 25.72 -1.17 -19.14
N GLY A 3 25.31 -0.35 -20.10
CA GLY A 3 24.76 1.00 -19.81
C GLY A 3 23.46 0.98 -19.00
N ILE A 4 22.63 -0.05 -19.15
CA ILE A 4 21.38 -0.22 -18.37
C ILE A 4 21.73 -0.61 -16.92
N LEU A 5 22.71 -1.50 -16.73
CA LEU A 5 23.22 -1.86 -15.40
C LEU A 5 23.84 -0.64 -14.69
N ASN A 6 24.53 0.25 -15.43
CA ASN A 6 25.13 1.46 -14.87
C ASN A 6 24.06 2.52 -14.48
N LEU A 7 22.95 2.59 -15.23
CA LEU A 7 21.79 3.42 -14.89
C LEU A 7 21.05 2.89 -13.64
N ILE A 8 20.85 1.56 -13.57
CA ILE A 8 20.29 0.89 -12.39
C ILE A 8 21.18 1.11 -11.16
N TYR A 9 22.50 1.09 -11.33
CA TYR A 9 23.47 1.40 -10.28
C TYR A 9 23.33 2.82 -9.72
N GLU A 10 23.28 3.87 -10.56
CA GLU A 10 23.09 5.25 -10.09
C GLU A 10 21.71 5.49 -9.44
N LEU A 11 20.66 4.77 -9.87
CA LEU A 11 19.33 4.84 -9.26
C LEU A 11 19.28 4.14 -7.90
N LEU A 12 19.91 2.96 -7.75
CA LEU A 12 20.00 2.23 -6.49
C LEU A 12 20.93 2.92 -5.48
N ARG A 13 22.00 3.57 -5.95
CA ARG A 13 22.94 4.36 -5.13
C ARG A 13 22.27 5.49 -4.35
N ARG A 14 21.08 5.95 -4.76
CA ARG A 14 20.42 7.14 -4.20
C ARG A 14 19.24 6.84 -3.26
N SER A 15 18.89 5.58 -2.97
CA SER A 15 17.73 5.30 -2.12
C SER A 15 17.83 4.00 -1.29
N THR A 16 17.91 4.16 0.03
CA THR A 16 18.02 3.09 1.04
C THR A 16 16.88 2.08 0.96
N VAL A 17 15.68 2.53 0.61
CA VAL A 17 14.46 1.70 0.72
C VAL A 17 14.19 0.88 -0.53
N LEU A 18 14.65 1.33 -1.72
CA LEU A 18 14.74 0.47 -2.91
C LEU A 18 15.55 -0.78 -2.60
N TYR A 19 16.65 -0.63 -1.88
CA TYR A 19 17.55 -1.74 -1.58
C TYR A 19 16.90 -2.80 -0.69
N ILE A 20 16.01 -2.42 0.23
CA ILE A 20 15.25 -3.37 1.06
C ILE A 20 14.17 -4.07 0.22
N LEU A 21 13.43 -3.33 -0.61
CA LEU A 21 12.42 -3.91 -1.51
C LEU A 21 13.06 -4.84 -2.55
N PHE A 22 14.24 -4.48 -3.08
CA PHE A 22 15.04 -5.31 -3.97
C PHE A 22 15.63 -6.52 -3.25
N ALA A 23 16.06 -6.40 -2.00
CA ALA A 23 16.48 -7.54 -1.19
C ALA A 23 15.33 -8.52 -0.92
N CYS A 24 14.11 -8.04 -0.68
CA CYS A 24 12.90 -8.88 -0.59
C CYS A 24 12.58 -9.56 -1.93
N PHE A 25 12.70 -8.85 -3.06
CA PHE A 25 12.55 -9.39 -4.41
C PHE A 25 13.58 -10.50 -4.70
N VAL A 26 14.86 -10.29 -4.33
CA VAL A 26 15.93 -11.29 -4.45
C VAL A 26 15.77 -12.45 -3.45
N PHE A 27 15.12 -12.23 -2.30
CA PHE A 27 14.80 -13.33 -1.37
C PHE A 27 13.69 -14.26 -1.91
N ASN A 28 12.74 -13.76 -2.72
CA ASN A 28 11.82 -14.64 -3.46
C ASN A 28 12.56 -15.48 -4.51
N LEU A 29 13.57 -14.92 -5.18
CA LEU A 29 14.45 -15.68 -6.10
C LEU A 29 15.24 -16.82 -5.43
N LYS A 30 15.44 -16.79 -4.10
CA LYS A 30 16.06 -17.91 -3.38
C LYS A 30 15.19 -19.18 -3.35
N PHE A 31 13.89 -19.08 -3.56
CA PHE A 31 13.02 -20.25 -3.73
C PHE A 31 13.18 -20.91 -5.11
N PHE A 32 13.86 -20.24 -6.06
CA PHE A 32 13.99 -20.69 -7.45
C PHE A 32 15.21 -21.59 -7.71
N PHE A 33 16.15 -21.70 -6.76
CA PHE A 33 17.39 -22.48 -6.91
C PHE A 33 17.29 -23.95 -6.45
N THR A 34 16.08 -24.47 -6.23
CA THR A 34 15.81 -25.89 -5.95
C THR A 34 15.29 -26.68 -7.16
N LEU A 35 15.16 -26.05 -8.33
CA LEU A 35 14.83 -26.73 -9.59
C LEU A 35 16.09 -26.98 -10.43
N THR A 36 16.57 -28.21 -10.39
CA THR A 36 17.73 -28.69 -11.15
C THR A 36 17.42 -28.85 -12.63
N THR A 37 17.77 -27.86 -13.47
CA THR A 37 18.31 -28.02 -14.85
C THR A 37 18.58 -26.65 -15.49
N ILE A 38 19.79 -26.12 -15.31
CA ILE A 38 20.35 -25.04 -16.15
C ILE A 38 21.75 -25.48 -16.59
N PRO A 39 22.13 -25.36 -17.88
CA PRO A 39 23.45 -25.78 -18.35
C PRO A 39 24.60 -25.04 -17.66
N ILE A 40 25.70 -25.76 -17.39
CA ILE A 40 26.84 -25.29 -16.59
C ILE A 40 27.44 -23.97 -17.13
N LEU A 41 27.46 -23.77 -18.45
CA LEU A 41 27.95 -22.55 -19.09
C LEU A 41 27.11 -21.29 -18.79
N THR A 42 25.80 -21.42 -18.57
CA THR A 42 24.95 -20.29 -18.18
C THR A 42 25.14 -19.94 -16.70
N PHE A 43 25.45 -20.93 -15.86
CA PHE A 43 25.69 -20.74 -14.43
C PHE A 43 26.95 -19.88 -14.18
N THR A 44 28.07 -20.15 -14.88
CA THR A 44 29.32 -19.40 -14.71
C THR A 44 29.16 -17.92 -15.06
N PHE A 45 28.50 -17.61 -16.18
CA PHE A 45 28.26 -16.23 -16.62
C PHE A 45 27.35 -15.44 -15.66
N ILE A 46 26.34 -16.10 -15.10
CA ILE A 46 25.46 -15.52 -14.07
C ILE A 46 26.23 -15.34 -12.75
N PHE A 47 27.13 -16.26 -12.40
CA PHE A 47 27.92 -16.21 -11.16
C PHE A 47 29.01 -15.13 -11.19
N GLU A 48 29.69 -14.93 -12.31
CA GLU A 48 30.65 -13.83 -12.49
C GLU A 48 29.93 -12.47 -12.50
N ALA A 49 28.81 -12.34 -13.22
CA ALA A 49 27.98 -11.15 -13.17
C ALA A 49 27.49 -10.85 -11.74
N TYR A 50 27.07 -11.88 -10.99
CA TYR A 50 26.70 -11.76 -9.58
C TYR A 50 27.88 -11.29 -8.71
N CYS A 51 29.08 -11.85 -8.86
CA CYS A 51 30.27 -11.45 -8.12
C CYS A 51 30.70 -10.01 -8.43
N SER A 52 30.72 -9.60 -9.70
CA SER A 52 31.02 -8.22 -10.09
C SER A 52 29.97 -7.23 -9.60
N CYS A 53 28.68 -7.59 -9.61
CA CYS A 53 27.64 -6.80 -8.96
C CYS A 53 27.83 -6.72 -7.44
N TYR A 54 28.22 -7.83 -6.78
CA TYR A 54 28.33 -7.92 -5.32
C TYR A 54 29.38 -6.96 -4.73
N ASP A 55 30.57 -6.87 -5.33
CA ASP A 55 31.59 -5.93 -4.84
C ASP A 55 31.29 -4.46 -5.22
N LEU A 56 30.53 -4.22 -6.29
CA LEU A 56 30.06 -2.88 -6.68
C LEU A 56 28.93 -2.36 -5.75
N ILE A 57 28.00 -3.26 -5.38
CA ILE A 57 26.92 -3.05 -4.40
C ILE A 57 27.49 -2.65 -3.04
N LYS A 58 28.62 -3.26 -2.66
CA LYS A 58 29.36 -3.05 -1.40
C LYS A 58 29.74 -1.60 -1.13
N GLY A 59 30.09 -0.85 -2.18
CA GLY A 59 30.48 0.57 -2.09
C GLY A 59 29.27 1.50 -1.92
N ALA A 60 28.23 1.32 -2.73
CA ALA A 60 27.03 2.17 -2.71
C ALA A 60 26.27 2.08 -1.37
N PHE A 61 26.23 0.88 -0.79
CA PHE A 61 25.62 0.58 0.51
C PHE A 61 26.19 1.41 1.68
N CYS A 62 27.42 1.90 1.54
CA CYS A 62 28.17 2.58 2.61
C CYS A 62 27.80 4.06 2.78
N ALA A 63 27.58 4.80 1.68
CA ALA A 63 27.20 6.22 1.75
C ALA A 63 25.76 6.38 2.27
N VAL A 64 24.85 5.57 1.73
CA VAL A 64 23.40 5.61 2.01
C VAL A 64 23.06 5.24 3.46
N ALA A 65 23.91 4.43 4.10
CA ALA A 65 23.75 4.07 5.51
C ALA A 65 24.04 5.23 6.47
N PHE A 66 24.87 6.22 6.10
CA PHE A 66 25.19 7.37 6.96
C PHE A 66 24.05 8.39 7.00
N ASP A 67 23.46 8.77 5.86
CA ASP A 67 22.31 9.68 5.80
C ASP A 67 21.11 9.15 6.60
N ALA A 68 20.80 7.86 6.45
CA ALA A 68 19.74 7.20 7.21
C ALA A 68 20.05 7.16 8.72
N LEU A 69 21.33 7.04 9.10
CA LEU A 69 21.79 7.08 10.49
C LEU A 69 21.62 8.45 11.12
N ASP A 70 21.91 9.54 10.40
CA ASP A 70 21.79 10.89 10.95
C ASP A 70 20.32 11.33 11.05
N GLN A 71 19.48 10.98 10.06
CA GLN A 71 18.01 11.07 10.18
C GLN A 71 17.48 10.29 11.40
N PHE A 72 17.99 9.06 11.64
CA PHE A 72 17.58 8.23 12.77
C PHE A 72 18.05 8.78 14.13
N LYS A 73 19.27 9.34 14.22
CA LYS A 73 19.77 10.03 15.42
C LYS A 73 18.91 11.23 15.77
N ILE A 74 18.56 12.07 14.79
CA ILE A 74 17.71 13.24 14.98
C ILE A 74 16.32 12.84 15.52
N LEU A 75 15.73 11.75 15.00
CA LEU A 75 14.47 11.21 15.52
C LEU A 75 14.57 10.63 16.95
N CYS A 76 15.72 10.09 17.34
CA CYS A 76 15.91 9.41 18.63
C CYS A 76 16.43 10.32 19.76
N GLU A 77 17.01 11.48 19.45
CA GLU A 77 17.58 12.41 20.44
C GLU A 77 16.62 12.81 21.58
N PRO A 78 15.34 13.16 21.31
CA PRO A 78 14.38 13.52 22.36
C PRO A 78 14.02 12.33 23.27
N ILE A 79 14.07 11.11 22.73
CA ILE A 79 13.80 9.87 23.46
C ILE A 79 14.99 9.56 24.39
N ASN A 80 16.23 9.70 23.88
CA ASN A 80 17.46 9.53 24.65
C ASN A 80 17.50 10.45 25.89
N LYS A 81 17.30 11.76 25.71
CA LYS A 81 17.32 12.75 26.81
C LYS A 81 16.30 12.44 27.91
N LYS A 82 15.14 11.88 27.57
CA LYS A 82 14.08 11.50 28.54
C LYS A 82 14.36 10.16 29.22
N TYR A 83 15.08 9.24 28.56
CA TYR A 83 15.38 7.90 29.09
C TYR A 83 16.62 7.89 30.02
N PHE A 84 17.72 8.58 29.65
CA PHE A 84 18.92 8.65 30.49
C PHE A 84 18.62 9.29 31.85
N LYS A 85 17.91 10.44 31.91
CA LYS A 85 17.43 11.05 33.17
C LYS A 85 16.61 10.11 34.06
N LYS A 86 15.91 9.12 33.49
CA LYS A 86 15.10 8.15 34.22
C LYS A 86 15.92 6.94 34.68
N THR A 87 16.95 6.57 33.92
CA THR A 87 17.86 5.46 34.20
C THR A 87 18.89 5.86 35.26
N ASP A 88 19.46 7.06 35.20
CA ASP A 88 20.42 7.56 36.20
C ASP A 88 19.78 7.66 37.60
N ARG A 89 18.54 8.15 37.68
CA ARG A 89 17.76 8.14 38.94
C ARG A 89 17.54 6.72 39.49
N LYS A 90 17.34 5.72 38.63
CA LYS A 90 17.09 4.33 39.05
C LYS A 90 18.39 3.62 39.46
N ASN A 91 19.47 3.86 38.74
CA ASN A 91 20.80 3.31 39.01
C ASN A 91 21.39 3.88 40.31
N ASN A 92 21.25 5.19 40.57
CA ASN A 92 21.69 5.78 41.83
C ASN A 92 20.92 5.18 43.02
N LEU A 93 19.58 5.02 42.89
CA LEU A 93 18.76 4.41 43.94
C LEU A 93 19.09 2.94 44.20
N GLN A 94 19.53 2.18 43.18
CA GLN A 94 20.03 0.81 43.36
C GLN A 94 21.43 0.79 43.98
N LYS A 95 22.34 1.70 43.60
CA LYS A 95 23.68 1.79 44.20
C LYS A 95 23.63 2.08 45.70
N THR A 96 22.78 3.02 46.13
CA THR A 96 22.61 3.32 47.57
C THR A 96 22.10 2.10 48.33
N LYS A 97 21.14 1.34 47.76
CA LYS A 97 20.60 0.12 48.37
C LYS A 97 21.57 -1.07 48.36
N GLN A 98 22.54 -1.09 47.46
CA GLN A 98 23.53 -2.14 47.39
C GLN A 98 24.67 -1.90 48.38
N LEU A 99 25.16 -0.66 48.50
CA LEU A 99 26.16 -0.28 49.51
C LEU A 99 25.65 -0.53 50.94
N GLN A 100 24.39 -0.18 51.23
CA GLN A 100 23.75 -0.47 52.52
C GLN A 100 23.58 -1.97 52.81
N LYS A 101 23.74 -2.83 51.81
CA LYS A 101 23.62 -4.29 51.93
C LYS A 101 25.01 -4.95 52.05
N GLU A 102 25.99 -4.42 51.33
CA GLU A 102 27.40 -4.82 51.43
C GLU A 102 27.98 -4.47 52.82
N GLU A 103 27.63 -3.32 53.43
CA GLU A 103 28.00 -2.99 54.82
C GLU A 103 27.40 -3.95 55.86
N GLN A 104 26.21 -4.53 55.60
CA GLN A 104 25.57 -5.51 56.48
C GLN A 104 26.14 -6.93 56.29
N GLU A 105 26.53 -7.28 55.06
CA GLU A 105 27.10 -8.60 54.75
C GLU A 105 28.60 -8.69 55.15
N GLU A 106 29.37 -7.60 55.13
CA GLU A 106 30.75 -7.59 55.67
C GLU A 106 30.81 -7.77 57.19
N THR A 107 29.83 -7.24 57.95
CA THR A 107 29.78 -7.43 59.41
C THR A 107 29.40 -8.85 59.85
N GLU A 108 28.74 -9.64 59.00
CA GLU A 108 28.46 -11.06 59.27
C GLU A 108 29.57 -12.01 58.77
N THR A 109 30.41 -11.57 57.83
CA THR A 109 31.40 -12.44 57.16
C THR A 109 32.77 -12.48 57.85
N GLU A 110 33.15 -11.48 58.67
CA GLU A 110 34.41 -11.53 59.44
C GLU A 110 34.47 -12.65 60.50
N ASN A 111 33.34 -13.26 60.85
CA ASN A 111 33.26 -14.29 61.90
C ASN A 111 33.32 -15.75 61.40
N LYS A 112 33.49 -16.00 60.09
CA LYS A 112 33.58 -17.36 59.54
C LYS A 112 34.74 -17.54 58.56
N GLU A 113 35.47 -18.64 58.77
CA GLU A 113 36.46 -19.24 57.86
C GLU A 113 37.85 -18.59 57.74
N LYS A 114 38.45 -18.39 58.93
CA LYS A 114 39.76 -19.02 59.16
C LYS A 114 39.66 -20.54 58.91
N LYS A 115 40.00 -21.06 57.72
CA LYS A 115 40.68 -22.37 57.52
C LYS A 115 41.03 -22.72 56.06
N ASN A 116 42.27 -23.22 55.91
CA ASN A 116 42.74 -24.22 54.92
C ASN A 116 43.02 -23.83 53.45
N LYS A 117 44.25 -23.31 53.31
CA LYS A 117 45.19 -23.27 52.17
C LYS A 117 45.41 -24.57 51.34
N VAL A 118 45.81 -24.35 50.07
CA VAL A 118 46.82 -25.11 49.25
C VAL A 118 46.37 -26.50 48.74
N ARG A 119 46.43 -26.84 47.44
CA ARG A 119 47.61 -27.15 46.56
C ARG A 119 47.10 -27.38 45.10
N HIS A 120 47.79 -27.20 43.96
CA HIS A 120 49.12 -26.70 43.56
C HIS A 120 49.08 -26.21 42.06
N THR A 121 50.21 -26.16 41.35
CA THR A 121 50.37 -25.78 39.92
C THR A 121 51.28 -26.76 39.16
N SER A 122 51.09 -26.95 37.84
CA SER A 122 52.20 -27.20 36.88
C SER A 122 51.82 -27.24 35.38
N GLN A 123 52.85 -27.06 34.52
CA GLN A 123 52.89 -27.29 33.06
C GLN A 123 52.14 -26.33 32.09
N LYS A 124 52.34 -25.01 32.26
CA LYS A 124 52.41 -24.09 31.11
C LYS A 124 53.85 -24.05 30.54
N LYS A 125 54.19 -24.75 29.43
CA LYS A 125 55.34 -24.33 28.57
C LYS A 125 55.46 -24.85 27.12
N THR A 126 54.57 -25.69 26.59
CA THR A 126 54.75 -26.24 25.20
C THR A 126 53.64 -25.91 24.19
N LEU A 127 52.78 -24.92 24.46
CA LEU A 127 51.74 -24.47 23.50
C LEU A 127 51.77 -22.97 23.14
N LYS A 128 52.72 -22.19 23.67
CA LYS A 128 52.82 -20.74 23.39
C LYS A 128 53.59 -20.37 22.11
N LYS A 129 54.52 -21.20 21.61
CA LYS A 129 55.31 -20.89 20.40
C LYS A 129 54.63 -21.26 19.06
N LYS A 130 53.64 -22.17 19.03
CA LYS A 130 52.83 -22.42 17.80
C LYS A 130 51.71 -21.39 17.58
N LYS A 131 51.11 -20.83 18.64
CA LYS A 131 50.05 -19.79 18.51
C LYS A 131 50.56 -18.40 18.06
N GLN A 132 51.87 -18.16 18.01
CA GLN A 132 52.43 -16.87 17.59
C GLN A 132 52.71 -16.77 16.08
N LYS A 133 53.01 -17.88 15.38
CA LYS A 133 53.17 -17.87 13.90
C LYS A 133 51.86 -17.97 13.11
N GLN A 134 50.74 -18.35 13.73
CA GLN A 134 49.41 -18.28 13.09
C GLN A 134 48.74 -16.89 13.21
N LYS A 135 49.20 -16.02 14.11
CA LYS A 135 48.66 -14.65 14.31
C LYS A 135 49.22 -13.58 13.37
N GLN A 136 50.07 -13.93 12.40
CA GLN A 136 50.64 -12.99 11.42
C GLN A 136 50.20 -13.21 9.96
N LYS A 137 49.33 -14.20 9.68
CA LYS A 137 48.70 -14.40 8.35
C LYS A 137 47.17 -14.14 8.31
N GLN A 138 46.63 -13.51 9.35
CA GLN A 138 45.28 -12.90 9.33
C GLN A 138 45.37 -11.44 9.78
N LYS A 139 45.95 -10.59 8.92
CA LYS A 139 45.77 -9.14 8.98
C LYS A 139 44.98 -8.67 7.76
N HIS A 140 43.70 -8.39 8.03
CA HIS A 140 42.86 -7.40 7.36
C HIS A 140 42.78 -7.37 5.82
N THR A 141 41.79 -8.10 5.30
CA THR A 141 40.82 -7.53 4.33
C THR A 141 39.44 -7.32 4.98
N ASN A 142 39.40 -7.09 6.30
CA ASN A 142 38.19 -6.62 6.98
C ASN A 142 37.95 -5.15 6.62
N PHE A 143 37.14 -4.91 5.59
CA PHE A 143 36.48 -3.61 5.42
C PHE A 143 35.67 -3.30 6.69
N PRO A 144 35.90 -2.16 7.37
CA PRO A 144 35.30 -1.84 8.68
C PRO A 144 33.80 -1.51 8.63
N LEU A 145 33.15 -1.86 7.52
CA LEU A 145 31.79 -1.50 7.16
C LEU A 145 30.79 -2.63 7.46
N PHE A 146 31.13 -3.88 7.14
CA PHE A 146 30.23 -5.02 7.33
C PHE A 146 29.86 -5.21 8.80
N GLY A 147 30.84 -5.14 9.71
CA GLY A 147 30.58 -5.22 11.15
C GLY A 147 29.63 -4.13 11.65
N LYS A 148 29.73 -2.89 11.12
CA LYS A 148 28.83 -1.80 11.48
C LYS A 148 27.41 -2.02 10.96
N VAL A 149 27.24 -2.47 9.72
CA VAL A 149 25.91 -2.79 9.15
C VAL A 149 25.29 -3.96 9.90
N GLU A 150 26.03 -5.05 10.10
CA GLU A 150 25.54 -6.21 10.84
C GLU A 150 25.13 -5.82 12.26
N GLN A 151 25.87 -4.91 12.90
CA GLN A 151 25.52 -4.34 14.19
C GLN A 151 24.29 -3.41 14.14
N ILE A 152 24.11 -2.60 13.08
CA ILE A 152 22.90 -1.79 12.86
C ILE A 152 21.67 -2.68 12.65
N VAL A 153 21.77 -3.70 11.80
CA VAL A 153 20.70 -4.68 11.58
C VAL A 153 20.38 -5.38 12.90
N LYS A 154 21.37 -5.94 13.61
CA LYS A 154 21.16 -6.54 14.93
C LYS A 154 20.57 -5.57 15.95
N THR A 155 20.85 -4.28 15.85
CA THR A 155 20.28 -3.23 16.72
C THR A 155 18.81 -2.92 16.37
N VAL A 156 18.47 -2.81 15.08
CA VAL A 156 17.07 -2.66 14.64
C VAL A 156 16.25 -3.91 15.04
N PHE A 157 16.82 -5.11 14.85
CA PHE A 157 16.22 -6.37 15.26
C PHE A 157 16.20 -6.60 16.78
N SER A 158 17.07 -5.96 17.58
CA SER A 158 17.00 -6.03 19.04
C SER A 158 15.98 -5.07 19.64
N TYR A 159 15.63 -3.97 18.95
CA TYR A 159 14.52 -3.09 19.34
C TYR A 159 13.14 -3.61 18.92
N LEU A 160 13.06 -4.44 17.89
CA LEU A 160 11.81 -5.03 17.36
C LEU A 160 10.89 -5.67 18.44
N PRO A 161 11.39 -6.45 19.42
CA PRO A 161 10.56 -7.00 20.51
C PRO A 161 9.97 -5.95 21.47
N TYR A 162 10.58 -4.77 21.59
CA TYR A 162 10.19 -3.73 22.53
C TYR A 162 9.19 -2.72 21.93
N LEU A 163 8.89 -2.83 20.63
CA LEU A 163 7.92 -2.00 19.93
C LEU A 163 6.50 -2.55 20.13
N HIS A 164 5.92 -2.24 21.29
CA HIS A 164 4.66 -2.78 21.81
C HIS A 164 3.36 -2.36 21.05
N ASN A 165 3.48 -1.93 19.78
CA ASN A 165 2.34 -1.51 18.95
C ASN A 165 2.63 -1.79 17.47
N ARG A 166 2.20 -2.98 17.01
CA ARG A 166 2.34 -3.44 15.61
C ARG A 166 1.32 -2.77 14.70
N SER A 167 1.57 -2.74 13.40
CA SER A 167 0.56 -2.27 12.44
C SER A 167 -0.65 -3.21 12.43
N ARG A 168 -1.85 -2.66 12.67
CA ARG A 168 -3.13 -3.36 12.52
C ARG A 168 -3.94 -2.71 11.41
N ILE A 169 -4.77 -3.50 10.73
CA ILE A 169 -5.82 -2.96 9.85
C ILE A 169 -6.80 -2.17 10.74
N ARG A 170 -7.21 -0.99 10.29
CA ARG A 170 -8.34 -0.26 10.88
C ARG A 170 -9.56 -0.48 9.99
N THR A 171 -10.64 -0.97 10.57
CA THR A 171 -11.87 -1.27 9.83
C THR A 171 -12.78 -0.03 9.75
N ILE A 172 -13.83 -0.09 8.93
CA ILE A 172 -14.87 0.94 8.84
C ILE A 172 -15.56 1.08 10.21
N GLU A 173 -15.89 -0.04 10.85
CA GLU A 173 -16.48 -0.13 12.19
C GLU A 173 -15.62 0.62 13.24
N ASP A 174 -14.31 0.32 13.26
CA ASP A 174 -13.26 0.95 14.09
C ASP A 174 -13.22 2.50 13.97
N LEU A 175 -13.61 3.02 12.80
CA LEU A 175 -13.46 4.43 12.40
C LEU A 175 -14.76 5.23 12.40
N VAL A 176 -15.90 4.58 12.19
CA VAL A 176 -17.24 5.19 12.08
C VAL A 176 -17.95 5.16 13.42
N ILE A 177 -18.03 4.00 14.07
CA ILE A 177 -18.71 3.85 15.38
C ILE A 177 -18.04 4.72 16.45
N LYS A 178 -16.69 4.83 16.40
CA LYS A 178 -15.91 5.71 17.28
C LYS A 178 -16.21 7.23 17.12
N LYS A 179 -16.97 7.60 16.09
CA LYS A 179 -17.40 8.99 15.84
C LYS A 179 -18.92 9.15 15.96
N ASP A 180 -19.59 8.16 16.54
CA ASP A 180 -21.04 8.15 16.81
C ASP A 180 -21.94 8.24 15.58
N TYR A 181 -21.42 7.88 14.39
CA TYR A 181 -22.24 7.71 13.19
C TYR A 181 -22.88 6.31 13.19
N PRO A 182 -24.16 6.17 12.83
CA PRO A 182 -24.77 4.87 12.59
C PRO A 182 -24.09 4.16 11.41
N LEU A 183 -23.95 2.84 11.52
CA LEU A 183 -23.32 2.00 10.51
C LEU A 183 -24.16 0.75 10.28
N GLU A 184 -24.81 0.69 9.13
CA GLU A 184 -25.42 -0.52 8.59
C GLU A 184 -24.42 -1.23 7.66
N HIS A 185 -24.65 -2.51 7.41
CA HIS A 185 -23.90 -3.24 6.40
C HIS A 185 -24.77 -4.27 5.68
N TYR A 186 -24.45 -4.55 4.43
CA TYR A 186 -25.21 -5.42 3.55
C TYR A 186 -24.28 -6.35 2.78
N THR A 187 -24.79 -7.51 2.39
CA THR A 187 -24.09 -8.45 1.52
C THR A 187 -24.88 -8.55 0.22
N VAL A 188 -24.23 -8.25 -0.89
CA VAL A 188 -24.80 -8.32 -2.23
C VAL A 188 -24.16 -9.49 -2.95
N GLU A 189 -24.95 -10.36 -3.58
CA GLU A 189 -24.43 -11.41 -4.44
C GLU A 189 -24.40 -10.93 -5.90
N THR A 190 -23.29 -11.15 -6.59
CA THR A 190 -23.16 -10.90 -8.03
C THR A 190 -23.65 -12.09 -8.85
N GLU A 191 -23.94 -11.86 -10.13
CA GLU A 191 -24.41 -12.92 -11.05
C GLU A 191 -23.43 -14.11 -11.15
N ASP A 192 -22.13 -13.85 -11.19
CA ASP A 192 -21.09 -14.87 -11.22
C ASP A 192 -20.88 -15.58 -9.85
N GLY A 193 -21.41 -15.01 -8.76
CA GLY A 193 -21.51 -15.64 -7.45
C GLY A 193 -20.58 -15.08 -6.36
N HIS A 194 -19.92 -13.94 -6.56
CA HIS A 194 -19.15 -13.26 -5.51
C HIS A 194 -20.10 -12.54 -4.53
N TYR A 195 -19.77 -12.59 -3.24
CA TYR A 195 -20.47 -11.84 -2.21
C TYR A 195 -19.68 -10.57 -1.84
N LEU A 196 -20.28 -9.42 -2.16
CA LEU A 196 -19.72 -8.09 -1.93
C LEU A 196 -20.30 -7.49 -0.66
N LYS A 197 -19.45 -6.87 0.17
CA LYS A 197 -19.88 -6.17 1.38
C LYS A 197 -20.05 -4.68 1.12
N LEU A 198 -21.28 -4.19 1.27
CA LEU A 198 -21.56 -2.76 1.33
C LEU A 198 -21.64 -2.31 2.79
N PHE A 199 -21.13 -1.12 3.07
CA PHE A 199 -21.38 -0.40 4.33
C PHE A 199 -22.20 0.85 4.04
N ARG A 200 -23.07 1.23 4.96
CA ARG A 200 -23.96 2.38 4.83
C ARG A 200 -23.95 3.22 6.09
N ILE A 201 -23.85 4.54 5.92
CA ILE A 201 -23.95 5.55 6.97
C ILE A 201 -25.22 6.37 6.65
N PRO A 202 -26.39 5.97 7.20
CA PRO A 202 -27.69 6.51 6.79
C PRO A 202 -28.00 7.92 7.36
N SER A 203 -27.23 8.37 8.35
CA SER A 203 -27.31 9.71 8.94
C SER A 203 -26.03 10.06 9.69
N SER A 204 -25.99 11.26 10.26
CA SER A 204 -24.93 11.73 11.16
C SER A 204 -25.54 12.20 12.49
N PRO A 205 -24.81 12.09 13.62
CA PRO A 205 -25.19 12.72 14.88
C PRO A 205 -25.25 14.27 14.81
N LYS A 206 -24.76 14.90 13.74
CA LYS A 206 -24.86 16.35 13.50
C LYS A 206 -26.00 16.76 12.56
N TYR A 207 -26.72 15.79 11.99
CA TYR A 207 -27.79 16.08 11.04
C TYR A 207 -29.10 16.31 11.81
N GLU A 208 -29.40 17.57 12.09
CA GLU A 208 -30.52 17.98 12.96
C GLU A 208 -31.91 17.80 12.31
N ASN A 209 -31.99 17.76 10.97
CA ASN A 209 -33.24 17.52 10.26
C ASN A 209 -33.64 16.03 10.34
N GLY A 210 -34.67 15.74 11.13
CA GLY A 210 -35.13 14.36 11.38
C GLY A 210 -35.55 13.60 10.11
N THR A 211 -35.31 12.28 10.14
CA THR A 211 -35.90 11.20 9.30
C THR A 211 -36.52 11.54 7.92
N THR A 212 -35.85 12.33 7.08
CA THR A 212 -36.17 12.40 5.64
C THR A 212 -35.96 11.02 5.03
N THR A 213 -37.02 10.47 4.42
CA THR A 213 -37.05 9.08 3.93
C THR A 213 -36.37 8.90 2.57
N LYS A 214 -36.22 9.98 1.78
CA LYS A 214 -35.60 9.99 0.45
C LYS A 214 -34.35 10.90 0.39
N LYS A 215 -33.33 10.57 1.16
CA LYS A 215 -32.04 11.28 1.13
C LYS A 215 -31.29 11.05 -0.20
N PRO A 216 -30.56 12.04 -0.74
CA PRO A 216 -29.72 11.82 -1.91
C PRO A 216 -28.61 10.81 -1.58
N VAL A 217 -28.41 9.83 -2.46
CA VAL A 217 -27.42 8.77 -2.26
C VAL A 217 -26.04 9.22 -2.72
N ALA A 218 -25.04 8.98 -1.89
CA ALA A 218 -23.62 9.17 -2.20
C ALA A 218 -22.88 7.83 -2.11
N PHE A 219 -22.62 7.19 -3.25
CA PHE A 219 -21.96 5.89 -3.34
C PHE A 219 -20.47 6.05 -3.63
N PHE A 220 -19.61 5.61 -2.70
CA PHE A 220 -18.16 5.69 -2.81
C PHE A 220 -17.53 4.35 -3.18
N MET A 221 -16.72 4.35 -4.24
CA MET A 221 -15.97 3.17 -4.69
C MET A 221 -14.46 3.42 -4.69
N HIS A 222 -13.73 2.49 -4.09
CA HIS A 222 -12.33 2.63 -3.73
C HIS A 222 -11.36 2.33 -4.89
N GLY A 223 -10.09 2.68 -4.71
CA GLY A 223 -9.02 2.42 -5.68
C GLY A 223 -8.37 1.04 -5.57
N LEU A 224 -7.40 0.78 -6.46
CA LEU A 224 -6.55 -0.41 -6.46
C LEU A 224 -5.84 -0.57 -5.10
N LEU A 225 -5.85 -1.79 -4.55
CA LEU A 225 -5.32 -2.16 -3.23
C LEU A 225 -5.85 -1.34 -2.05
N THR A 226 -7.09 -0.82 -2.14
CA THR A 226 -7.78 -0.14 -1.03
C THR A 226 -9.15 -0.77 -0.77
N CYS A 227 -9.86 -0.29 0.25
CA CYS A 227 -11.24 -0.67 0.56
C CYS A 227 -12.01 0.55 1.08
N GLY A 228 -13.31 0.44 1.34
CA GLY A 228 -14.17 1.57 1.75
C GLY A 228 -13.71 2.33 3.01
N THR A 229 -12.79 1.75 3.80
CA THR A 229 -12.11 2.43 4.93
C THR A 229 -11.49 3.78 4.54
N VAL A 230 -10.97 3.93 3.33
CA VAL A 230 -10.31 5.17 2.88
C VAL A 230 -11.23 6.39 2.94
N PHE A 231 -12.53 6.19 2.78
CA PHE A 231 -13.55 7.24 2.79
C PHE A 231 -14.05 7.64 4.18
N VAL A 232 -13.59 6.97 5.25
CA VAL A 232 -13.97 7.25 6.65
C VAL A 232 -12.79 7.58 7.57
N VAL A 233 -11.58 7.68 7.02
CA VAL A 233 -10.37 8.12 7.76
C VAL A 233 -10.37 9.63 8.00
N ARG A 234 -10.03 10.08 9.22
CA ARG A 234 -9.98 11.52 9.60
C ARG A 234 -11.32 12.22 9.29
N LYS A 235 -11.29 13.45 8.74
CA LYS A 235 -12.46 14.25 8.30
C LYS A 235 -12.74 14.01 6.81
N ALA A 236 -12.90 12.75 6.38
CA ALA A 236 -13.10 12.42 4.97
C ALA A 236 -14.48 12.88 4.44
N LEU A 237 -14.54 13.14 3.13
CA LEU A 237 -15.71 13.66 2.40
C LEU A 237 -17.00 12.88 2.69
N ALA A 238 -16.96 11.54 2.71
CA ALA A 238 -18.16 10.73 2.90
C ALA A 238 -18.85 10.99 4.25
N LEU A 239 -18.09 11.23 5.33
CA LEU A 239 -18.66 11.60 6.62
C LEU A 239 -19.25 13.01 6.64
N GLN A 240 -18.71 13.91 5.81
CA GLN A 240 -19.25 15.26 5.66
C GLN A 240 -20.53 15.27 4.82
N LEU A 241 -20.65 14.38 3.82
CA LEU A 241 -21.92 14.18 3.13
C LEU A 241 -22.99 13.60 4.08
N ALA A 242 -22.63 12.70 4.99
CA ALA A 242 -23.55 12.24 6.04
C ALA A 242 -23.94 13.37 7.02
N ASP A 243 -23.02 14.28 7.37
CA ASP A 243 -23.33 15.51 8.13
C ASP A 243 -24.31 16.42 7.36
N GLN A 244 -24.19 16.49 6.02
CA GLN A 244 -25.05 17.26 5.11
C GLN A 244 -26.33 16.52 4.69
N GLY A 245 -26.67 15.39 5.32
CA GLY A 245 -27.95 14.69 5.09
C GLY A 245 -27.99 13.69 3.94
N TYR A 246 -26.87 13.36 3.30
CA TYR A 246 -26.81 12.30 2.28
C TYR A 246 -26.92 10.91 2.91
N ASP A 247 -27.46 9.95 2.17
CA ASP A 247 -27.35 8.52 2.50
C ASP A 247 -26.06 7.96 1.88
N VAL A 248 -25.08 7.66 2.72
CA VAL A 248 -23.70 7.41 2.28
C VAL A 248 -23.43 5.91 2.24
N TRP A 249 -23.04 5.42 1.07
CA TRP A 249 -22.76 4.01 0.81
C TRP A 249 -21.30 3.82 0.42
N LEU A 250 -20.66 2.77 0.94
CA LEU A 250 -19.25 2.45 0.71
C LEU A 250 -19.15 1.06 0.08
N GLY A 251 -18.76 1.03 -1.20
CA GLY A 251 -18.50 -0.20 -1.95
C GLY A 251 -17.21 -0.91 -1.51
N ASN A 252 -17.18 -2.24 -1.64
CA ASN A 252 -15.96 -3.05 -1.49
C ASN A 252 -15.95 -4.15 -2.55
N GLY A 253 -15.04 -4.04 -3.52
CA GLY A 253 -14.96 -4.97 -4.66
C GLY A 253 -14.51 -6.37 -4.26
N ARG A 254 -14.81 -7.35 -5.12
CA ARG A 254 -14.47 -8.77 -4.96
C ARG A 254 -12.99 -9.01 -4.59
N GLY A 255 -12.75 -10.00 -3.72
CA GLY A 255 -11.42 -10.33 -3.19
C GLY A 255 -10.89 -9.38 -2.11
N GLY A 256 -11.46 -8.18 -2.01
CA GLY A 256 -11.19 -7.18 -0.97
C GLY A 256 -11.40 -7.71 0.44
N HIS A 257 -10.80 -7.05 1.44
CA HIS A 257 -10.84 -7.44 2.86
C HIS A 257 -12.24 -7.81 3.38
N TYR A 258 -13.28 -7.16 2.85
CA TYR A 258 -14.67 -7.38 3.23
C TYR A 258 -15.46 -8.34 2.32
N SER A 259 -14.93 -8.67 1.14
CA SER A 259 -15.64 -9.32 0.02
C SER A 259 -14.92 -10.60 -0.45
N GLN A 260 -14.51 -11.44 0.51
CA GLN A 260 -13.75 -12.69 0.28
C GLN A 260 -14.62 -13.96 0.28
N LYS A 261 -15.89 -13.88 -0.15
CA LYS A 261 -16.80 -15.02 -0.21
C LYS A 261 -17.36 -15.20 -1.61
N HIS A 262 -17.59 -16.44 -2.00
CA HIS A 262 -18.17 -16.80 -3.30
C HIS A 262 -19.07 -18.04 -3.14
N ARG A 263 -20.14 -18.15 -3.94
CA ARG A 263 -21.15 -19.23 -3.88
C ARG A 263 -20.54 -20.63 -4.03
N LYS A 264 -19.49 -20.77 -4.85
CA LYS A 264 -18.91 -22.07 -5.26
C LYS A 264 -17.44 -22.30 -4.88
N TYR A 265 -16.71 -21.25 -4.50
CA TYR A 265 -15.24 -21.29 -4.38
C TYR A 265 -14.80 -20.66 -3.07
N ASP A 266 -13.83 -21.26 -2.41
CA ASP A 266 -13.21 -20.72 -1.21
C ASP A 266 -12.07 -19.74 -1.57
N ASN A 267 -11.70 -18.82 -0.67
CA ASN A 267 -10.60 -17.88 -0.94
C ASN A 267 -9.21 -18.56 -1.02
N GLN A 268 -9.09 -19.83 -0.64
CA GLN A 268 -7.90 -20.65 -0.91
C GLN A 268 -7.86 -21.24 -2.32
N ASP A 269 -8.90 -21.08 -3.15
CA ASP A 269 -8.96 -21.57 -4.53
C ASP A 269 -8.40 -20.52 -5.52
N ASP A 270 -7.55 -20.92 -6.47
CA ASP A 270 -7.08 -20.03 -7.55
C ASP A 270 -8.25 -19.50 -8.39
N ARG A 271 -9.36 -20.26 -8.49
CA ARG A 271 -10.57 -19.85 -9.23
C ARG A 271 -11.28 -18.67 -8.60
N PHE A 272 -11.31 -18.56 -7.26
CA PHE A 272 -11.85 -17.40 -6.57
C PHE A 272 -11.13 -16.11 -6.99
N TRP A 273 -9.81 -16.17 -7.18
CA TRP A 273 -8.98 -15.03 -7.59
C TRP A 273 -8.86 -14.86 -9.11
N SER A 274 -9.53 -15.69 -9.92
CA SER A 274 -9.34 -15.68 -11.38
C SER A 274 -9.99 -14.50 -12.12
N HIS A 275 -10.70 -13.62 -11.40
CA HIS A 275 -11.39 -12.44 -11.93
C HIS A 275 -10.46 -11.31 -12.42
N THR A 276 -10.84 -10.51 -13.40
CA THR A 276 -10.11 -9.33 -13.92
C THR A 276 -10.71 -8.03 -13.40
N PHE A 277 -10.29 -6.86 -13.92
CA PHE A 277 -11.02 -5.60 -13.69
C PHE A 277 -12.37 -5.59 -14.44
N ASP A 278 -12.45 -6.26 -15.59
CA ASP A 278 -13.67 -6.29 -16.42
C ASP A 278 -14.82 -7.01 -15.71
N ASP A 279 -14.52 -8.03 -14.90
CA ASP A 279 -15.51 -8.68 -14.03
C ASP A 279 -16.05 -7.73 -12.95
N THR A 280 -15.21 -6.82 -12.43
CA THR A 280 -15.68 -5.78 -11.48
C THR A 280 -16.58 -4.76 -12.18
N VAL A 281 -16.34 -4.48 -13.46
CA VAL A 281 -17.21 -3.61 -14.27
C VAL A 281 -18.52 -4.31 -14.61
N HIS A 282 -18.46 -5.58 -15.01
CA HIS A 282 -19.62 -6.31 -15.52
C HIS A 282 -20.56 -6.82 -14.42
N TYR A 283 -20.00 -7.30 -13.30
CA TYR A 283 -20.76 -7.95 -12.23
C TYR A 283 -20.83 -7.11 -10.95
N ASP A 284 -19.70 -6.60 -10.44
CA ASP A 284 -19.71 -5.88 -9.14
C ASP A 284 -20.47 -4.55 -9.25
N PHE A 285 -20.19 -3.77 -10.29
CA PHE A 285 -20.76 -2.42 -10.42
C PHE A 285 -22.29 -2.43 -10.53
N PRO A 286 -22.93 -3.20 -11.43
CA PRO A 286 -24.39 -3.21 -11.53
C PRO A 286 -25.05 -3.79 -10.28
N ALA A 287 -24.49 -4.88 -9.71
CA ALA A 287 -25.04 -5.50 -8.50
C ALA A 287 -25.04 -4.54 -7.31
N MET A 288 -23.95 -3.80 -7.09
CA MET A 288 -23.87 -2.81 -6.01
C MET A 288 -24.81 -1.62 -6.25
N VAL A 289 -24.82 -1.04 -7.46
CA VAL A 289 -25.67 0.12 -7.80
C VAL A 289 -27.15 -0.25 -7.68
N ASP A 290 -27.56 -1.36 -8.26
CA ASP A 290 -28.97 -1.78 -8.28
C ASP A 290 -29.46 -2.18 -6.90
N PHE A 291 -28.62 -2.83 -6.08
CA PHE A 291 -28.94 -3.08 -4.68
C PHE A 291 -29.19 -1.77 -3.91
N VAL A 292 -28.32 -0.77 -4.07
CA VAL A 292 -28.43 0.51 -3.34
C VAL A 292 -29.69 1.27 -3.75
N LEU A 293 -29.97 1.37 -5.05
CA LEU A 293 -31.17 2.05 -5.55
C LEU A 293 -32.46 1.34 -5.08
N ASN A 294 -32.52 0.01 -5.22
CA ASN A 294 -33.66 -0.78 -4.74
C ASN A 294 -33.84 -0.68 -3.21
N LYS A 295 -32.76 -0.62 -2.43
CA LYS A 295 -32.80 -0.55 -0.97
C LYS A 295 -33.17 0.85 -0.44
N THR A 296 -32.91 1.89 -1.21
CA THR A 296 -33.18 3.29 -0.83
C THR A 296 -34.47 3.85 -1.47
N GLY A 297 -34.98 3.22 -2.52
CA GLY A 297 -36.11 3.73 -3.30
C GLY A 297 -35.77 4.96 -4.15
N GLN A 298 -34.48 5.24 -4.36
CA GLN A 298 -34.00 6.31 -5.24
C GLN A 298 -33.84 5.79 -6.67
N GLU A 299 -34.13 6.64 -7.66
CA GLU A 299 -33.93 6.32 -9.08
C GLU A 299 -32.48 6.48 -9.54
N LYS A 300 -31.74 7.37 -8.87
CA LYS A 300 -30.35 7.71 -9.21
C LYS A 300 -29.48 7.86 -7.96
N LEU A 301 -28.17 7.71 -8.14
CA LEU A 301 -27.17 8.00 -7.11
C LEU A 301 -26.05 8.91 -7.63
N ASN A 302 -25.38 9.60 -6.70
CA ASN A 302 -24.13 10.30 -6.97
C ASN A 302 -22.98 9.29 -6.76
N TYR A 303 -22.20 9.02 -7.80
CA TYR A 303 -21.14 8.01 -7.78
C TYR A 303 -19.76 8.67 -7.60
N PHE A 304 -19.04 8.31 -6.55
CA PHE A 304 -17.71 8.81 -6.20
C PHE A 304 -16.68 7.71 -6.41
N GLY A 305 -15.98 7.73 -7.55
CA GLY A 305 -14.93 6.78 -7.84
C GLY A 305 -13.56 7.35 -7.51
N PHE A 306 -12.79 6.71 -6.62
CA PHE A 306 -11.37 7.06 -6.39
C PHE A 306 -10.44 6.14 -7.17
N SER A 307 -9.51 6.68 -7.96
CA SER A 307 -8.49 5.92 -8.69
C SER A 307 -9.13 4.79 -9.50
N GLN A 308 -8.83 3.50 -9.26
CA GLN A 308 -9.52 2.38 -9.92
C GLN A 308 -11.07 2.43 -9.83
N GLY A 309 -11.62 2.98 -8.74
CA GLY A 309 -13.07 3.17 -8.60
C GLY A 309 -13.64 4.18 -9.61
N SER A 310 -12.84 5.17 -10.05
CA SER A 310 -13.19 6.04 -11.17
C SER A 310 -13.15 5.28 -12.49
N SER A 311 -12.13 4.43 -12.71
CA SER A 311 -12.01 3.56 -13.88
C SER A 311 -13.23 2.67 -14.02
N GLN A 312 -13.69 2.09 -12.90
CA GLN A 312 -14.89 1.25 -12.87
C GLN A 312 -16.14 2.04 -13.28
N GLY A 313 -16.25 3.31 -12.89
CA GLY A 313 -17.27 4.25 -13.38
C GLY A 313 -17.15 4.50 -14.89
N PHE A 314 -16.00 4.96 -15.37
CA PHE A 314 -15.75 5.18 -16.80
C PHE A 314 -16.08 3.94 -17.65
N ALA A 315 -15.67 2.77 -17.21
CA ALA A 315 -15.92 1.50 -17.88
C ALA A 315 -17.38 1.05 -17.83
N ALA A 316 -18.07 1.21 -16.69
CA ALA A 316 -19.47 0.84 -16.56
C ALA A 316 -20.40 1.80 -17.33
N PHE A 317 -20.13 3.10 -17.30
CA PHE A 317 -20.91 4.10 -18.03
C PHE A 317 -20.65 4.06 -19.55
N SER A 318 -19.44 3.74 -20.01
CA SER A 318 -19.20 3.48 -21.45
C SER A 318 -19.85 2.18 -21.95
N LYS A 319 -19.86 1.13 -21.12
CA LYS A 319 -20.36 -0.20 -21.50
C LYS A 319 -21.88 -0.36 -21.37
N PHE A 320 -22.50 0.24 -20.37
CA PHE A 320 -23.91 0.01 -20.02
C PHE A 320 -24.73 1.32 -20.08
N PRO A 321 -25.48 1.56 -21.18
CA PRO A 321 -26.36 2.73 -21.30
C PRO A 321 -27.37 2.85 -20.14
N GLY A 322 -27.83 1.72 -19.58
CA GLY A 322 -28.70 1.69 -18.40
C GLY A 322 -28.05 2.23 -17.12
N MET A 323 -26.72 2.14 -16.96
CA MET A 323 -26.01 2.67 -15.79
C MET A 323 -25.88 4.19 -15.84
N ASN A 324 -25.74 4.80 -17.02
CA ASN A 324 -25.77 6.27 -17.16
C ASN A 324 -27.08 6.85 -16.61
N LYS A 325 -28.22 6.21 -16.91
CA LYS A 325 -29.55 6.66 -16.45
C LYS A 325 -29.72 6.59 -14.92
N LYS A 326 -28.95 5.73 -14.25
CA LYS A 326 -28.92 5.52 -12.80
C LYS A 326 -27.92 6.41 -12.06
N CYS A 327 -27.12 7.21 -12.79
CA CYS A 327 -26.17 8.15 -12.21
C CYS A 327 -26.73 9.58 -12.28
N ASN A 328 -26.75 10.28 -11.15
CA ASN A 328 -27.06 11.70 -11.09
C ASN A 328 -25.83 12.55 -11.43
N LEU A 329 -24.72 12.25 -10.76
CA LEU A 329 -23.43 12.89 -10.93
C LEU A 329 -22.31 11.87 -10.71
N PHE A 330 -21.38 11.78 -11.66
CA PHE A 330 -20.17 10.98 -11.53
C PHE A 330 -19.01 11.88 -11.08
N VAL A 331 -18.59 11.73 -9.83
CA VAL A 331 -17.42 12.42 -9.27
C VAL A 331 -16.19 11.50 -9.34
N ALA A 332 -15.32 11.74 -10.31
CA ALA A 332 -14.10 10.99 -10.54
C ALA A 332 -12.91 11.63 -9.80
N LEU A 333 -12.54 11.04 -8.66
CA LEU A 333 -11.45 11.47 -7.79
C LEU A 333 -10.14 10.78 -8.21
N ALA A 334 -9.15 11.54 -8.66
CA ALA A 334 -7.95 11.02 -9.33
C ALA A 334 -8.30 10.05 -10.50
N PRO A 335 -8.83 10.56 -11.62
CA PRO A 335 -9.47 9.76 -12.67
C PRO A 335 -8.49 8.88 -13.47
N THR A 336 -8.40 7.59 -13.12
CA THR A 336 -7.40 6.65 -13.65
C THR A 336 -7.94 5.78 -14.80
N ALA A 337 -8.20 6.33 -16.00
CA ALA A 337 -8.49 5.47 -17.17
C ALA A 337 -7.21 5.20 -18.00
N ILE A 338 -6.42 6.25 -18.25
CA ILE A 338 -5.18 6.23 -19.04
C ILE A 338 -4.00 6.57 -18.13
N VAL A 339 -2.97 5.73 -18.09
CA VAL A 339 -1.83 5.88 -17.16
C VAL A 339 -0.47 6.19 -17.82
N ASN A 340 -0.49 6.79 -19.00
CA ASN A 340 0.70 7.07 -19.82
C ASN A 340 1.75 7.95 -19.12
N LYS A 341 1.36 8.73 -18.09
CA LYS A 341 2.28 9.57 -17.29
C LYS A 341 3.20 8.76 -16.35
N ILE A 342 2.93 7.48 -16.08
CA ILE A 342 3.77 6.66 -15.19
C ILE A 342 5.12 6.35 -15.86
N ASN A 343 6.09 7.23 -15.61
CA ASN A 343 7.40 7.21 -16.26
C ASN A 343 8.51 6.53 -15.44
N THR A 344 8.17 5.84 -14.35
CA THR A 344 9.17 5.14 -13.55
C THR A 344 9.70 3.90 -14.30
N ILE A 345 11.01 3.70 -14.25
CA ILE A 345 11.67 2.51 -14.83
C ILE A 345 11.12 1.19 -14.24
N PRO A 346 10.88 1.05 -12.92
CA PRO A 346 10.32 -0.17 -12.34
C PRO A 346 8.94 -0.54 -12.89
N PHE A 347 8.02 0.43 -13.02
CA PHE A 347 6.69 0.18 -13.56
C PHE A 347 6.76 -0.28 -15.02
N LYS A 348 7.57 0.41 -15.85
CA LYS A 348 7.75 0.04 -17.26
C LYS A 348 8.40 -1.33 -17.43
N ILE A 349 9.41 -1.68 -16.61
CA ILE A 349 10.04 -3.01 -16.64
C ILE A 349 9.02 -4.11 -16.31
N VAL A 350 8.21 -3.94 -15.26
CA VAL A 350 7.16 -4.93 -14.93
C VAL A 350 6.11 -4.98 -16.05
N GLY A 351 5.71 -3.83 -16.61
CA GLY A 351 4.80 -3.70 -17.75
C GLY A 351 5.21 -4.51 -18.98
N ILE A 352 6.50 -4.48 -19.34
CA ILE A 352 7.04 -5.17 -20.51
C ILE A 352 7.00 -6.70 -20.37
N PHE A 353 7.08 -7.25 -19.16
CA PHE A 353 7.02 -8.71 -18.98
C PHE A 353 5.63 -9.27 -19.33
N PRO A 354 5.54 -10.43 -19.99
CA PRO A 354 4.27 -11.15 -20.16
C PRO A 354 3.59 -11.47 -18.82
N ALA A 355 2.26 -11.47 -18.80
CA ALA A 355 1.42 -11.74 -17.64
C ALA A 355 1.77 -13.07 -16.94
N ARG A 356 2.19 -14.09 -17.71
CA ARG A 356 2.69 -15.37 -17.15
C ARG A 356 3.93 -15.19 -16.25
N PHE A 357 4.83 -14.26 -16.57
CA PHE A 357 6.01 -13.98 -15.75
C PHE A 357 5.67 -13.07 -14.57
N GLN A 358 4.73 -12.12 -14.76
CA GLN A 358 4.20 -11.31 -13.66
C GLN A 358 3.57 -12.21 -12.58
N ARG A 359 2.82 -13.26 -12.97
CA ARG A 359 2.29 -14.28 -12.04
C ARG A 359 3.36 -15.11 -11.32
N LEU A 360 4.53 -15.33 -11.93
CA LEU A 360 5.65 -15.98 -11.21
C LEU A 360 6.25 -15.09 -10.11
N ILE A 361 6.11 -13.76 -10.23
CA ILE A 361 6.57 -12.79 -9.23
C ILE A 361 5.52 -12.55 -8.14
N PHE A 362 4.25 -12.45 -8.53
CA PHE A 362 3.15 -12.01 -7.66
C PHE A 362 2.20 -13.12 -7.19
N GLY A 363 2.32 -14.33 -7.74
CA GLY A 363 1.40 -15.45 -7.54
C GLY A 363 0.19 -15.43 -8.48
N ASN A 364 -0.72 -16.40 -8.30
CA ASN A 364 -1.98 -16.51 -9.04
C ASN A 364 -3.21 -15.98 -8.28
N LYS A 365 -3.06 -15.70 -6.98
CA LYS A 365 -4.16 -15.34 -6.06
C LYS A 365 -4.19 -13.83 -5.80
N SER A 366 -4.25 -13.46 -4.52
CA SER A 366 -4.18 -12.08 -4.04
C SER A 366 -2.80 -11.46 -4.25
N PHE A 367 -2.78 -10.23 -4.74
CA PHE A 367 -1.58 -9.42 -4.94
C PHE A 367 -0.99 -8.97 -3.59
N PHE A 368 0.29 -9.27 -3.37
CA PHE A 368 1.08 -8.90 -2.18
C PHE A 368 0.60 -9.40 -0.79
N GLU A 369 -0.47 -10.19 -0.67
CA GLU A 369 -1.06 -10.57 0.63
C GLU A 369 -0.05 -11.12 1.66
N GLY A 370 0.79 -12.09 1.28
CA GLY A 370 1.79 -12.66 2.19
C GLY A 370 2.89 -11.68 2.63
N ILE A 371 3.28 -10.77 1.73
CA ILE A 371 4.28 -9.72 2.00
C ILE A 371 3.68 -8.64 2.91
N GLU A 372 2.43 -8.27 2.68
CA GLU A 372 1.69 -7.34 3.51
C GLU A 372 1.50 -7.88 4.93
N ALA A 373 1.01 -9.11 5.07
CA ALA A 373 0.78 -9.75 6.36
C ALA A 373 2.08 -9.86 7.16
N PHE A 374 3.20 -10.17 6.50
CA PHE A 374 4.53 -10.14 7.09
C PHE A 374 4.90 -8.73 7.58
N PHE A 375 4.75 -7.71 6.73
CA PHE A 375 5.07 -6.33 7.11
C PHE A 375 4.18 -5.80 8.23
N ARG A 376 2.87 -6.11 8.27
CA ARG A 376 2.01 -5.70 9.39
C ARG A 376 2.38 -6.38 10.71
N LYS A 377 2.65 -7.69 10.67
CA LYS A 377 3.06 -8.48 11.84
C LYS A 377 4.41 -8.05 12.40
N THR A 378 5.29 -7.52 11.56
CA THR A 378 6.69 -7.20 11.90
C THR A 378 6.91 -5.71 12.17
N LEU A 379 6.32 -4.81 11.39
CA LEU A 379 6.59 -3.36 11.46
C LEU A 379 5.62 -2.63 12.39
N THR A 380 6.12 -1.55 13.00
CA THR A 380 5.25 -0.54 13.62
C THR A 380 4.53 0.28 12.55
N PRO A 381 3.40 0.95 12.88
CA PRO A 381 2.68 1.79 11.93
C PRO A 381 3.55 2.82 11.17
N LYS A 382 4.54 3.43 11.84
CA LYS A 382 5.45 4.41 11.21
C LYS A 382 6.42 3.77 10.22
N LEU A 383 6.98 2.61 10.55
CA LEU A 383 7.87 1.87 9.66
C LEU A 383 7.10 1.28 8.47
N PHE A 384 5.88 0.79 8.70
CA PHE A 384 4.97 0.35 7.65
C PHE A 384 4.64 1.50 6.68
N ALA A 385 4.29 2.67 7.20
CA ALA A 385 4.03 3.85 6.39
C ALA A 385 5.27 4.31 5.58
N LEU A 386 6.47 4.24 6.15
CA LEU A 386 7.71 4.54 5.43
C LEU A 386 7.97 3.54 4.28
N ALA A 387 7.73 2.25 4.52
CA ALA A 387 7.83 1.22 3.48
C ALA A 387 6.82 1.46 2.34
N ILE A 388 5.58 1.84 2.67
CA ILE A 388 4.54 2.20 1.69
C ILE A 388 4.95 3.44 0.88
N ARG A 389 5.39 4.52 1.54
CA ARG A 389 5.86 5.75 0.87
C ARG A 389 6.98 5.47 -0.12
N ALA A 390 7.91 4.59 0.24
CA ALA A 390 9.00 4.18 -0.64
C ALA A 390 8.56 3.27 -1.78
N ALA A 391 7.65 2.32 -1.55
CA ALA A 391 7.09 1.47 -2.59
C ALA A 391 6.29 2.30 -3.62
N ILE A 392 5.48 3.24 -3.14
CA ILE A 392 4.75 4.21 -3.97
C ILE A 392 5.72 5.07 -4.78
N TRP A 393 6.75 5.64 -4.15
CA TRP A 393 7.74 6.45 -4.86
C TRP A 393 8.53 5.63 -5.91
N PHE A 394 8.89 4.39 -5.58
CA PHE A 394 9.60 3.49 -6.50
C PHE A 394 8.76 3.10 -7.72
N LEU A 395 7.48 2.77 -7.52
CA LEU A 395 6.59 2.31 -8.59
C LEU A 395 5.94 3.47 -9.37
N PHE A 396 5.56 4.56 -8.72
CA PHE A 396 4.75 5.63 -9.33
C PHE A 396 5.42 7.00 -9.34
N GLY A 397 6.50 7.21 -8.57
CA GLY A 397 7.30 8.45 -8.59
C GLY A 397 6.80 9.58 -7.67
N PHE A 398 5.58 9.48 -7.15
CA PHE A 398 5.04 10.46 -6.19
C PHE A 398 5.46 10.14 -4.74
N ASN A 399 5.46 11.15 -3.88
CA ASN A 399 6.19 11.10 -2.60
C ASN A 399 5.32 11.40 -1.37
N THR A 400 4.03 11.70 -1.52
CA THR A 400 3.05 12.03 -0.46
C THR A 400 3.45 13.21 0.44
N LYS A 401 4.01 14.28 -0.14
CA LYS A 401 4.41 15.50 0.60
C LYS A 401 3.25 16.17 1.35
N ASN A 402 2.07 16.26 0.72
CA ASN A 402 0.93 16.97 1.32
C ASN A 402 0.17 16.12 2.36
N LEU A 403 0.62 14.91 2.66
CA LEU A 403 0.01 14.08 3.71
C LEU A 403 0.63 14.43 5.07
N GLU A 404 -0.21 14.89 6.00
CA GLU A 404 0.20 15.30 7.35
C GLU A 404 1.15 14.28 8.01
N HIS A 405 2.38 14.68 8.34
CA HIS A 405 3.39 13.81 8.95
C HIS A 405 2.93 13.10 10.26
N LYS A 406 1.89 13.63 10.93
CA LYS A 406 1.27 13.06 12.16
C LYS A 406 0.00 12.22 11.90
N GLY A 407 -0.34 11.99 10.63
CA GLY A 407 -1.54 11.27 10.20
C GLY A 407 -1.34 10.22 9.09
N PHE A 408 -0.27 10.30 8.30
CA PHE A 408 -0.02 9.35 7.21
C PHE A 408 0.12 7.89 7.69
N ASP A 409 0.66 7.66 8.89
CA ASP A 409 0.74 6.33 9.51
C ASP A 409 -0.65 5.71 9.79
N LYS A 410 -1.66 6.54 10.06
CA LYS A 410 -3.06 6.13 10.24
C LYS A 410 -3.75 5.85 8.91
N VAL A 411 -3.43 6.60 7.86
CA VAL A 411 -3.91 6.34 6.49
C VAL A 411 -3.35 5.00 6.00
N CYS A 412 -2.03 4.79 6.14
CA CYS A 412 -1.37 3.53 5.77
C CYS A 412 -1.94 2.28 6.47
N GLN A 413 -2.51 2.41 7.69
CA GLN A 413 -3.22 1.30 8.34
C GLN A 413 -4.50 0.86 7.61
N THR A 414 -5.06 1.69 6.72
CA THR A 414 -6.26 1.41 5.90
C THR A 414 -5.98 1.08 4.43
N LEU A 415 -4.75 1.28 3.96
CA LEU A 415 -4.31 0.84 2.64
C LEU A 415 -4.00 -0.66 2.66
N TYR A 416 -3.84 -1.27 1.48
CA TYR A 416 -3.68 -2.70 1.24
C TYR A 416 -4.91 -3.52 1.65
N SER A 417 -5.92 -3.46 0.79
CA SER A 417 -6.93 -4.51 0.68
C SER A 417 -6.46 -5.56 -0.32
N PRO A 418 -6.55 -6.87 -0.02
CA PRO A 418 -6.23 -7.94 -0.97
C PRO A 418 -7.10 -7.85 -2.23
N GLN A 419 -6.53 -8.15 -3.40
CA GLN A 419 -7.22 -8.13 -4.71
C GLN A 419 -6.52 -9.11 -5.64
N SER A 420 -7.23 -9.69 -6.62
CA SER A 420 -6.62 -10.57 -7.62
C SER A 420 -5.42 -9.90 -8.30
N VAL A 421 -4.35 -10.68 -8.48
CA VAL A 421 -3.18 -10.33 -9.30
C VAL A 421 -3.53 -9.83 -10.70
N ASN A 422 -4.68 -10.21 -11.25
CA ASN A 422 -5.13 -9.78 -12.58
C ASN A 422 -5.34 -8.25 -12.67
N LEU A 423 -5.81 -7.61 -11.60
CA LEU A 423 -6.09 -6.17 -11.58
C LEU A 423 -4.83 -5.34 -11.85
N PRO A 424 -3.72 -5.48 -11.07
CA PRO A 424 -2.47 -4.79 -11.38
C PRO A 424 -1.84 -5.26 -12.71
N ILE A 425 -2.03 -6.53 -13.13
CA ILE A 425 -1.59 -6.98 -14.46
C ILE A 425 -2.28 -6.18 -15.59
N GLN A 426 -3.58 -5.88 -15.48
CA GLN A 426 -4.28 -5.07 -16.49
C GLN A 426 -3.73 -3.64 -16.58
N TRP A 427 -3.36 -3.04 -15.45
CA TRP A 427 -2.68 -1.74 -15.42
C TRP A 427 -1.27 -1.80 -16.04
N PHE A 428 -0.54 -2.90 -15.82
CA PHE A 428 0.74 -3.15 -16.49
C PHE A 428 0.59 -3.38 -18.01
N GLN A 429 -0.55 -3.90 -18.49
CA GLN A 429 -0.79 -4.11 -19.92
C GLN A 429 -0.94 -2.80 -20.71
N GLN A 430 -1.37 -1.69 -20.09
CA GLN A 430 -1.40 -0.38 -20.77
C GLN A 430 -0.02 0.07 -21.26
N VAL A 431 1.08 -0.41 -20.64
CA VAL A 431 2.46 -0.13 -21.08
C VAL A 431 2.78 -0.72 -22.47
N LYS A 432 2.07 -1.78 -22.89
CA LYS A 432 2.22 -2.42 -24.20
C LYS A 432 1.09 -2.11 -25.16
N ASN A 433 -0.14 -2.15 -24.66
CA ASN A 433 -1.34 -2.26 -25.48
C ASN A 433 -2.07 -0.91 -25.69
N GLU A 434 -1.64 0.14 -24.99
CA GLU A 434 -2.11 1.54 -24.99
C GLU A 434 -3.63 1.78 -24.97
N GLY A 435 -4.11 2.70 -24.11
CA GLY A 435 -5.53 2.99 -23.98
C GLY A 435 -6.25 2.16 -22.90
N PHE A 436 -7.56 2.36 -22.77
CA PHE A 436 -8.37 1.79 -21.69
C PHE A 436 -9.11 0.54 -22.16
N LYS A 437 -8.46 -0.61 -21.99
CA LYS A 437 -8.84 -1.90 -22.60
C LYS A 437 -9.21 -2.97 -21.59
N TYR A 438 -9.93 -3.97 -22.09
CA TYR A 438 -10.19 -5.22 -21.38
C TYR A 438 -8.88 -5.99 -21.14
N PHE A 439 -8.92 -6.96 -20.22
CA PHE A 439 -7.76 -7.78 -19.87
C PHE A 439 -7.24 -8.59 -21.06
N ASP A 440 -5.95 -8.48 -21.37
CA ASP A 440 -5.33 -9.35 -22.37
C ASP A 440 -4.92 -10.69 -21.73
N TYR A 441 -5.50 -11.79 -22.19
CA TYR A 441 -5.04 -13.12 -21.78
C TYR A 441 -3.71 -13.52 -22.44
N GLU A 442 -3.12 -12.65 -23.26
CA GLU A 442 -1.91 -12.84 -24.08
C GLU A 442 -2.01 -14.12 -24.95
N ASN A 443 -3.24 -14.46 -25.35
CA ASN A 443 -3.57 -15.66 -26.08
C ASN A 443 -4.88 -15.48 -26.87
N LYS A 444 -4.79 -15.49 -28.20
CA LYS A 444 -5.92 -15.28 -29.12
C LYS A 444 -7.14 -16.14 -28.81
N LYS A 445 -6.97 -17.43 -28.51
CA LYS A 445 -8.08 -18.35 -28.19
C LYS A 445 -8.75 -18.01 -26.85
N LYS A 446 -7.99 -17.58 -25.84
CA LYS A 446 -8.56 -17.12 -24.56
C LYS A 446 -9.32 -15.80 -24.72
N ASN A 447 -8.74 -14.84 -25.45
CA ASN A 447 -9.42 -13.58 -25.79
C ASN A 447 -10.71 -13.85 -26.58
N PHE A 448 -10.67 -14.73 -27.58
CA PHE A 448 -11.86 -15.10 -28.36
C PHE A 448 -12.94 -15.77 -27.50
N ASN A 449 -12.55 -16.69 -26.60
CA ASN A 449 -13.49 -17.33 -25.67
C ASN A 449 -14.09 -16.35 -24.65
N ALA A 450 -13.38 -15.28 -24.29
CA ALA A 450 -13.84 -14.29 -23.30
C ALA A 450 -14.65 -13.14 -23.93
N TYR A 451 -14.33 -12.74 -25.17
CA TYR A 451 -14.81 -11.50 -25.78
C TYR A 451 -15.44 -11.69 -27.17
N GLY A 452 -15.39 -12.88 -27.76
CA GLY A 452 -15.81 -13.13 -29.15
C GLY A 452 -14.82 -12.63 -30.22
N GLN A 453 -13.66 -12.11 -29.82
CA GLN A 453 -12.63 -11.56 -30.70
C GLN A 453 -11.20 -11.85 -30.19
N GLU A 454 -10.22 -11.95 -31.09
CA GLU A 454 -8.84 -12.37 -30.74
C GLU A 454 -8.04 -11.35 -29.90
N THR A 455 -8.46 -10.07 -29.92
CA THR A 455 -7.85 -8.96 -29.19
C THR A 455 -8.83 -8.42 -28.14
N PRO A 456 -8.37 -7.89 -27.00
CA PRO A 456 -9.27 -7.30 -26.02
C PRO A 456 -10.00 -6.07 -26.59
N PRO A 457 -11.31 -5.92 -26.39
CA PRO A 457 -12.04 -4.72 -26.79
C PRO A 457 -11.66 -3.49 -25.94
N GLU A 458 -12.09 -2.33 -26.41
CA GLU A 458 -11.84 -1.01 -25.80
C GLU A 458 -13.06 -0.52 -25.00
N TYR A 459 -12.84 0.25 -23.94
CA TYR A 459 -13.90 0.97 -23.21
C TYR A 459 -14.13 2.34 -23.84
N ASP A 460 -15.08 2.40 -24.77
CA ASP A 460 -15.42 3.61 -25.55
C ASP A 460 -16.01 4.74 -24.68
N LEU A 461 -15.16 5.64 -24.21
CA LEU A 461 -15.54 6.74 -23.31
C LEU A 461 -16.52 7.76 -23.95
N SER A 462 -16.69 7.76 -25.28
CA SER A 462 -17.65 8.64 -25.95
C SER A 462 -19.10 8.27 -25.65
N LYS A 463 -19.35 7.03 -25.18
CA LYS A 463 -20.67 6.51 -24.78
C LYS A 463 -21.11 6.91 -23.37
N ILE A 464 -20.26 7.60 -22.61
CA ILE A 464 -20.62 8.13 -21.30
C ILE A 464 -21.57 9.31 -21.53
N THR A 465 -22.70 9.35 -20.83
CA THR A 465 -23.68 10.44 -20.91
C THR A 465 -24.08 10.98 -19.53
N CYS A 466 -23.56 10.43 -18.43
CA CYS A 466 -23.81 10.97 -17.10
C CYS A 466 -22.97 12.26 -16.86
N PRO A 467 -23.54 13.30 -16.22
CA PRO A 467 -22.79 14.47 -15.79
C PRO A 467 -21.57 14.08 -14.96
N THR A 468 -20.38 14.54 -15.37
CA THR A 468 -19.09 14.09 -14.83
C THR A 468 -18.29 15.25 -14.24
N VAL A 469 -17.84 15.10 -13.00
CA VAL A 469 -16.90 15.99 -12.31
C VAL A 469 -15.55 15.27 -12.21
N LEU A 470 -14.52 15.84 -12.84
CA LEU A 470 -13.14 15.36 -12.73
C LEU A 470 -12.43 16.14 -11.62
N VAL A 471 -11.79 15.44 -10.68
CA VAL A 471 -10.95 16.07 -9.65
C VAL A 471 -9.57 15.43 -9.65
N SER A 472 -8.55 16.19 -10.04
CA SER A 472 -7.19 15.69 -10.27
C SER A 472 -6.12 16.57 -9.63
N GLY A 473 -4.99 15.94 -9.26
CA GLY A 473 -3.79 16.65 -8.84
C GLY A 473 -2.87 16.88 -10.03
N LYS A 474 -2.39 18.11 -10.24
CA LYS A 474 -1.47 18.41 -11.36
C LYS A 474 -0.12 17.70 -11.24
N ALA A 475 0.34 17.46 -10.00
CA ALA A 475 1.56 16.72 -9.70
C ALA A 475 1.34 15.20 -9.63
N ASP A 476 0.12 14.70 -9.85
CA ASP A 476 -0.17 13.27 -9.88
C ASP A 476 0.44 12.61 -11.14
N PRO A 477 1.35 11.63 -11.00
CA PRO A 477 1.98 10.94 -12.13
C PRO A 477 1.15 9.78 -12.68
N ILE A 478 0.01 9.43 -12.07
CA ILE A 478 -0.83 8.31 -12.51
C ILE A 478 -1.79 8.71 -13.65
N PRO A 479 -2.80 9.58 -13.46
CA PRO A 479 -3.81 9.84 -14.46
C PRO A 479 -3.28 10.82 -15.52
N ASP A 480 -3.32 10.41 -16.78
CA ASP A 480 -3.09 11.32 -17.91
C ASP A 480 -4.39 12.02 -18.30
N MET A 481 -4.63 13.18 -17.69
CA MET A 481 -5.81 14.01 -17.98
C MET A 481 -5.91 14.44 -19.44
N LYS A 482 -4.79 14.60 -20.17
CA LYS A 482 -4.85 14.98 -21.58
C LYS A 482 -5.26 13.77 -22.41
N ALA A 483 -4.56 12.64 -22.20
CA ALA A 483 -4.87 11.41 -22.92
C ALA A 483 -6.27 10.87 -22.61
N LEU A 484 -6.85 11.17 -21.43
CA LEU A 484 -8.25 10.84 -21.11
C LEU A 484 -9.26 11.51 -22.07
N PHE A 485 -9.04 12.80 -22.41
CA PHE A 485 -9.85 13.50 -23.42
C PHE A 485 -9.49 13.06 -24.83
N ASP A 486 -8.18 12.93 -25.15
CA ASP A 486 -7.73 12.45 -26.48
C ASP A 486 -8.29 11.05 -26.82
N TYR A 487 -8.50 10.21 -25.80
CA TYR A 487 -9.06 8.85 -25.92
C TYR A 487 -10.59 8.82 -26.11
N GLY A 488 -11.28 9.96 -25.97
CA GLY A 488 -12.68 10.10 -26.34
C GLY A 488 -13.66 10.42 -25.20
N LEU A 489 -13.21 10.80 -24.00
CA LEU A 489 -14.12 11.35 -22.98
C LEU A 489 -14.70 12.68 -23.49
N SER A 490 -16.02 12.74 -23.70
CA SER A 490 -16.67 13.95 -24.21
C SER A 490 -16.60 15.11 -23.21
N SER A 491 -16.05 16.26 -23.65
CA SER A 491 -16.01 17.49 -22.87
C SER A 491 -17.39 18.04 -22.51
N GLU A 492 -18.43 17.73 -23.30
CA GLU A 492 -19.81 18.16 -23.04
C GLU A 492 -20.39 17.49 -21.79
N THR A 493 -19.91 16.27 -21.47
CA THR A 493 -20.32 15.54 -20.25
C THR A 493 -19.56 15.99 -19.01
N VAL A 494 -18.43 16.68 -19.17
CA VAL A 494 -17.57 17.11 -18.07
C VAL A 494 -18.01 18.49 -17.58
N VAL A 495 -18.88 18.46 -16.57
CA VAL A 495 -19.51 19.67 -16.01
C VAL A 495 -18.54 20.47 -15.13
N ARG A 496 -17.51 19.82 -14.58
CA ARG A 496 -16.35 20.46 -13.94
C ARG A 496 -15.08 19.63 -14.07
N ASP A 497 -13.96 20.33 -14.29
CA ASP A 497 -12.61 19.78 -14.17
C ASP A 497 -11.82 20.61 -13.14
N ILE A 498 -11.58 20.02 -11.97
CA ILE A 498 -10.91 20.64 -10.82
C ILE A 498 -9.47 20.11 -10.77
N ARG A 499 -8.51 20.93 -11.21
CA ARG A 499 -7.08 20.58 -11.27
C ARG A 499 -6.26 21.30 -10.20
N ILE A 500 -5.91 20.59 -9.14
CA ILE A 500 -5.30 21.15 -7.93
C ILE A 500 -3.77 21.20 -8.08
N GLU A 501 -3.18 22.36 -7.83
CA GLU A 501 -1.74 22.57 -7.94
C GLU A 501 -0.96 21.85 -6.84
N GLY A 502 0.18 21.25 -7.20
CA GLY A 502 1.05 20.53 -6.26
C GLY A 502 0.47 19.26 -5.61
N TYR A 503 -0.78 18.88 -5.90
CA TYR A 503 -1.40 17.65 -5.39
C TYR A 503 -0.96 16.41 -6.19
N GLU A 504 -0.63 15.35 -5.47
CA GLU A 504 -0.35 14.00 -5.96
C GLU A 504 -1.56 13.06 -5.72
N HIS A 505 -1.49 11.81 -6.17
CA HIS A 505 -2.63 10.86 -6.21
C HIS A 505 -3.46 10.74 -4.92
N MET A 506 -2.78 10.58 -3.79
CA MET A 506 -3.45 10.36 -2.49
C MET A 506 -3.91 11.67 -1.82
N ASP A 507 -3.48 12.82 -2.34
CA ASP A 507 -3.78 14.12 -1.72
C ASP A 507 -5.25 14.50 -1.93
N ILE A 508 -5.90 13.99 -2.98
CA ILE A 508 -7.34 14.14 -3.24
C ILE A 508 -8.19 13.64 -2.06
N LEU A 509 -7.74 12.61 -1.32
CA LEU A 509 -8.44 12.06 -0.17
C LEU A 509 -7.86 12.49 1.20
N PHE A 510 -6.59 12.89 1.25
CA PHE A 510 -5.87 13.00 2.53
C PHE A 510 -4.97 14.24 2.67
N GLY A 511 -4.84 15.04 1.61
CA GLY A 511 -3.95 16.19 1.51
C GLY A 511 -4.24 17.31 2.51
N ILE A 512 -3.21 18.04 2.89
CA ILE A 512 -3.33 19.32 3.60
C ILE A 512 -4.07 20.30 2.67
N GLY A 513 -5.21 20.82 3.15
CA GLY A 513 -6.10 21.65 2.35
C GLY A 513 -7.19 20.90 1.57
N ALA A 514 -7.26 19.56 1.65
CA ALA A 514 -8.24 18.78 0.87
C ALA A 514 -9.70 19.18 1.17
N GLN A 515 -9.96 19.71 2.38
CA GLN A 515 -11.23 20.38 2.70
C GLN A 515 -11.57 21.47 1.68
N GLN A 516 -10.73 22.50 1.59
CA GLN A 516 -10.98 23.69 0.76
C GLN A 516 -10.79 23.42 -0.73
N MET A 517 -9.87 22.52 -1.09
CA MET A 517 -9.45 22.29 -2.48
C MET A 517 -10.22 21.17 -3.17
N VAL A 518 -10.80 20.22 -2.42
CA VAL A 518 -11.55 19.07 -2.95
C VAL A 518 -12.98 19.04 -2.40
N TYR A 519 -13.15 19.05 -1.08
CA TYR A 519 -14.44 18.72 -0.47
C TYR A 519 -15.46 19.84 -0.62
N ASP A 520 -15.12 21.07 -0.24
CA ASP A 520 -16.03 22.21 -0.31
C ASP A 520 -16.48 22.48 -1.77
N PRO A 521 -15.61 22.44 -2.80
CA PRO A 521 -16.02 22.51 -4.21
C PRO A 521 -16.94 21.37 -4.65
N VAL A 522 -16.65 20.12 -4.25
CA VAL A 522 -17.48 18.96 -4.61
C VAL A 522 -18.85 19.01 -3.92
N ILE A 523 -18.90 19.38 -2.63
CA ILE A 523 -20.15 19.57 -1.88
C ILE A 523 -21.01 20.68 -2.52
N LYS A 524 -20.40 21.80 -2.93
CA LYS A 524 -21.10 22.86 -3.64
C LYS A 524 -21.77 22.35 -4.93
N LEU A 525 -21.02 21.62 -5.75
CA LEU A 525 -21.55 21.05 -7.00
C LEU A 525 -22.65 20.01 -6.75
N LEU A 526 -22.51 19.18 -5.71
CA LEU A 526 -23.56 18.23 -5.36
C LEU A 526 -24.85 18.93 -4.95
N ASN A 527 -24.78 20.06 -4.23
CA ASN A 527 -25.96 20.84 -3.92
C ASN A 527 -26.60 21.40 -5.21
N GLU A 528 -25.81 21.99 -6.12
CA GLU A 528 -26.27 22.46 -7.44
C GLU A 528 -26.95 21.34 -8.29
N TYR A 529 -26.60 20.07 -8.09
CA TYR A 529 -27.15 18.90 -8.81
C TYR A 529 -28.22 18.07 -8.08
N ASN A 530 -28.41 18.29 -6.77
CA ASN A 530 -29.41 17.57 -5.96
C ASN A 530 -30.55 18.48 -5.49
N PHE A 531 -30.46 19.81 -5.66
CA PHE A 531 -31.61 20.72 -5.53
C PHE A 531 -32.52 20.63 -6.78
N ILE A 532 -33.40 19.63 -6.79
CA ILE A 532 -34.59 19.59 -7.65
C ILE A 532 -35.80 19.27 -6.77
N ASP A 533 -36.74 20.23 -6.73
CA ASP A 533 -38.08 20.22 -6.14
C ASP A 533 -38.24 20.04 -4.61
N ASP A 534 -38.11 21.16 -3.89
CA ASP A 534 -38.99 21.53 -2.76
C ASP A 534 -40.20 22.35 -3.31
N ASN A 535 -41.00 21.75 -4.20
CA ASN A 535 -42.25 22.35 -4.75
C ASN A 535 -43.43 21.37 -4.62
#